data_AF-A0A847DG71-F1
#
_entry.id   AF-A0A847DG71-F1
#
_cell.length_a   1.000
_cell.length_b   1.000
_cell.length_c   1.000
_cell.angle_alpha   90.00
_cell.angle_beta   90.00
_cell.angle_gamma   90.00
#
_symmetry.space_group_name_H-M   'P 1'
#
loop_
_entity.id
_entity.type
_entity.pdbx_description
1 polymer ?
#
loop_
_entity_poly.entity_id
_entity_poly.type
_entity_poly.pdbx_seq_one_letter_code
_entity_poly.pdbx_strand_id
1 'polypeptide(L)'
;MKKLFLLFLLCLTSGMVAHADTITLDLNTSSQYYLGTISFSDPKVNNNSSPGEEVGYINQLITLYPGASAISIIDDPYTRTNNCPPPLLPAVELGSFKDETDDNDGFSTSIDVTGYTYVYAKYGQDAYVWYVAGIPVDYDSFVFNVSQNINNSDVSHISMYKSASPVPEPATMLLLGSGLLGLAGFGRKKFKK
;
A
#
# COMPACT_ATOMS: atom_id res chain seq x y z
N MET A 1 48.26 -10.38 -33.93
CA MET A 1 46.78 -10.34 -34.02
C MET A 1 46.05 -10.69 -32.71
N LYS A 2 46.52 -11.65 -31.89
CA LYS A 2 45.85 -12.02 -30.61
C LYS A 2 45.75 -10.90 -29.55
N LYS A 3 46.73 -9.98 -29.49
CA LYS A 3 46.74 -8.88 -28.50
C LYS A 3 45.71 -7.77 -28.80
N LEU A 4 45.30 -7.60 -30.06
CA LEU A 4 44.29 -6.60 -30.44
C LEU A 4 42.86 -7.08 -30.11
N PHE A 5 42.63 -8.40 -30.19
CA PHE A 5 41.35 -9.01 -29.81
C PHE A 5 41.10 -8.94 -28.29
N LEU A 6 42.16 -9.07 -27.49
CA LEU A 6 42.06 -8.94 -26.03
C LEU A 6 41.73 -7.51 -25.59
N LEU A 7 42.23 -6.49 -26.31
CA LEU A 7 41.92 -5.08 -26.03
C LEU A 7 40.47 -4.73 -26.39
N PHE A 8 39.93 -5.33 -27.45
CA PHE A 8 38.53 -5.13 -27.85
C PHE A 8 37.55 -5.80 -26.87
N LEU A 9 37.94 -6.95 -26.30
CA LEU A 9 37.12 -7.64 -25.28
C LEU A 9 37.12 -6.91 -23.93
N LEU A 10 38.20 -6.18 -23.60
CA LEU A 10 38.28 -5.40 -22.35
C LEU A 10 37.47 -4.09 -22.38
N CYS A 11 37.26 -3.48 -23.56
CA CYS A 11 36.44 -2.28 -23.70
C CYS A 11 34.93 -2.55 -23.71
N LEU A 12 34.49 -3.79 -23.97
CA LEU A 12 33.05 -4.15 -23.93
C LEU A 12 32.54 -4.39 -22.50
N THR A 13 33.42 -4.56 -21.52
CA THR A 13 33.03 -4.79 -20.11
C THR A 13 32.92 -3.52 -19.27
N SER A 14 33.20 -2.33 -19.82
CA SER A 14 32.87 -1.02 -19.20
C SER A 14 31.35 -0.72 -19.25
N GLY A 15 30.54 -1.77 -19.34
CA GLY A 15 29.11 -1.76 -19.52
C GLY A 15 28.39 -1.16 -18.32
N MET A 16 27.63 -0.11 -18.61
CA MET A 16 26.33 0.21 -18.02
C MET A 16 26.31 0.09 -16.49
N VAL A 17 26.81 1.13 -15.81
CA VAL A 17 26.35 1.41 -14.46
C VAL A 17 24.86 1.72 -14.58
N ALA A 18 24.01 0.81 -14.11
CA ALA A 18 22.58 1.10 -13.95
C ALA A 18 22.50 2.29 -12.99
N HIS A 19 22.09 3.45 -13.50
CA HIS A 19 21.73 4.57 -12.65
C HIS A 19 20.41 4.20 -12.00
N ALA A 20 20.47 3.83 -10.72
CA ALA A 20 19.31 3.75 -9.87
C ALA A 20 18.81 5.18 -9.67
N ASP A 21 17.82 5.60 -10.46
CA ASP A 21 17.15 6.86 -10.21
C ASP A 21 16.37 6.73 -8.91
N THR A 22 16.56 7.67 -7.98
CA THR A 22 15.77 7.77 -6.77
C THR A 22 14.71 8.84 -7.00
N ILE A 23 13.44 8.47 -6.89
CA ILE A 23 12.35 9.46 -6.86
C ILE A 23 12.04 9.79 -5.40
N THR A 24 12.04 11.08 -5.08
CA THR A 24 11.46 11.62 -3.86
C THR A 24 10.02 12.05 -4.17
N LEU A 25 9.03 11.50 -3.47
CA LEU A 25 7.67 12.05 -3.48
C LEU A 25 7.39 12.67 -2.12
N ASP A 26 6.94 13.91 -2.15
CA ASP A 26 6.43 14.59 -0.97
C ASP A 26 4.97 14.16 -0.77
N LEU A 27 4.72 13.26 0.18
CA LEU A 27 3.35 12.92 0.58
C LEU A 27 2.84 13.96 1.60
N ASN A 28 2.60 15.16 1.10
CA ASN A 28 1.80 16.16 1.80
C ASN A 28 0.31 15.98 1.43
N THR A 29 -0.56 16.74 2.08
CA THR A 29 -2.02 16.72 1.83
C THR A 29 -2.41 17.28 0.45
N SER A 30 -1.48 17.86 -0.28
CA SER A 30 -1.66 18.32 -1.67
C SER A 30 -1.19 17.27 -2.70
N SER A 31 -0.61 16.16 -2.25
CA SER A 31 -0.14 15.09 -3.12
C SER A 31 -1.29 14.43 -3.89
N GLN A 32 -1.04 14.03 -5.14
CA GLN A 32 -1.98 13.22 -5.93
C GLN A 32 -2.21 11.84 -5.30
N TYR A 33 -1.28 11.36 -4.48
CA TYR A 33 -1.38 10.09 -3.77
C TYR A 33 -2.15 10.20 -2.45
N TYR A 34 -2.46 11.43 -1.99
CA TYR A 34 -3.16 11.64 -0.72
C TYR A 34 -4.62 11.20 -0.82
N LEU A 35 -4.98 10.17 -0.05
CA LEU A 35 -6.30 9.56 -0.07
C LEU A 35 -7.28 10.31 0.85
N GLY A 36 -6.83 10.70 2.04
CA GLY A 36 -7.69 11.35 3.02
C GLY A 36 -7.16 11.30 4.44
N THR A 37 -7.97 11.81 5.36
CA THR A 37 -7.68 11.87 6.79
C THR A 37 -8.78 11.22 7.62
N ILE A 38 -8.36 10.70 8.76
CA ILE A 38 -9.19 10.14 9.82
C ILE A 38 -8.85 10.94 11.08
N SER A 39 -9.83 11.61 11.66
CA SER A 39 -9.67 12.35 12.91
C SER A 39 -10.33 11.53 14.02
N PHE A 40 -9.59 11.27 15.08
CA PHE A 40 -10.05 10.40 16.17
C PHE A 40 -10.59 11.24 17.33
N SER A 41 -11.78 10.88 17.80
CA SER A 41 -12.50 11.57 18.87
C SER A 41 -11.92 11.29 20.26
N ASP A 42 -11.34 10.10 20.49
CA ASP A 42 -10.67 9.72 21.73
C ASP A 42 -9.16 9.50 21.53
N PRO A 43 -8.29 10.40 22.05
CA PRO A 43 -6.84 10.26 21.94
C PRO A 43 -6.25 9.08 22.71
N LYS A 44 -6.98 8.47 23.66
CA LYS A 44 -6.45 7.32 24.43
C LYS A 44 -6.68 5.99 23.73
N VAL A 45 -7.80 5.87 23.01
CA VAL A 45 -8.15 4.63 22.29
C VAL A 45 -7.25 4.44 21.08
N ASN A 46 -6.87 5.53 20.42
CA ASN A 46 -6.20 5.46 19.11
C ASN A 46 -4.67 5.49 19.18
N ASN A 47 -4.05 5.85 20.33
CA ASN A 47 -2.58 5.90 20.47
C ASN A 47 -1.90 4.54 20.33
N ASN A 48 -2.68 3.47 20.39
CA ASN A 48 -2.18 2.12 20.25
C ASN A 48 -3.08 1.28 19.33
N SER A 49 -3.54 1.88 18.22
CA SER A 49 -4.31 1.14 17.22
C SER A 49 -3.54 -0.10 16.77
N SER A 50 -4.23 -1.23 16.76
CA SER A 50 -3.72 -2.46 16.19
C SER A 50 -3.71 -2.37 14.66
N PRO A 51 -2.82 -3.10 13.97
CA PRO A 51 -2.80 -3.12 12.50
C PRO A 51 -4.15 -3.50 11.87
N GLY A 52 -4.92 -4.40 12.53
CA GLY A 52 -6.26 -4.77 12.08
C GLY A 52 -7.28 -3.63 12.14
N GLU A 53 -7.20 -2.77 13.17
CA GLU A 53 -8.06 -1.57 13.28
C GLU A 53 -7.70 -0.54 12.22
N GLU A 54 -6.40 -0.32 11.98
CA GLU A 54 -5.93 0.59 10.93
C GLU A 54 -6.37 0.16 9.53
N VAL A 55 -6.32 -1.15 9.24
CA VAL A 55 -6.92 -1.71 8.03
C VAL A 55 -8.42 -1.40 7.96
N GLY A 56 -9.13 -1.50 9.09
CA GLY A 56 -10.53 -1.08 9.20
C GLY A 56 -10.74 0.38 8.83
N TYR A 57 -9.93 1.29 9.37
CA TYR A 57 -10.00 2.73 9.08
C TYR A 57 -9.72 3.05 7.61
N ILE A 58 -8.68 2.44 7.03
CA ILE A 58 -8.36 2.60 5.60
C ILE A 58 -9.50 2.08 4.73
N ASN A 59 -10.04 0.89 5.04
CA ASN A 59 -11.15 0.30 4.30
C ASN A 59 -12.42 1.16 4.41
N GLN A 60 -12.67 1.77 5.57
CA GLN A 60 -13.76 2.71 5.72
C GLN A 60 -13.55 3.95 4.84
N LEU A 61 -12.34 4.53 4.85
CA LEU A 61 -12.00 5.70 4.04
C LEU A 61 -12.19 5.45 2.54
N ILE A 62 -11.76 4.30 2.01
CA ILE A 62 -11.91 3.97 0.58
C ILE A 62 -13.36 3.69 0.15
N THR A 63 -14.29 3.47 1.08
CA THR A 63 -15.72 3.31 0.75
C THR A 63 -16.45 4.64 0.55
N LEU A 64 -15.90 5.74 1.08
CA LEU A 64 -16.49 7.07 0.94
C LEU A 64 -16.43 7.52 -0.51
N TYR A 65 -17.34 8.36 -0.99
CA TYR A 65 -17.18 8.95 -2.33
C TYR A 65 -16.00 9.95 -2.33
N PRO A 66 -15.24 10.09 -3.44
CA PRO A 66 -14.20 11.11 -3.54
C PRO A 66 -14.74 12.51 -3.22
N GLY A 67 -14.02 13.25 -2.36
CA GLY A 67 -14.43 14.58 -1.90
C GLY A 67 -15.40 14.58 -0.70
N ALA A 68 -15.76 13.41 -0.17
CA ALA A 68 -16.54 13.31 1.06
C ALA A 68 -15.81 14.00 2.22
N SER A 69 -16.51 14.85 2.95
CA SER A 69 -15.96 15.61 4.08
C SER A 69 -16.67 15.25 5.37
N ALA A 70 -15.90 14.97 6.42
CA ALA A 70 -16.34 14.80 7.81
C ALA A 70 -17.54 13.85 8.01
N ILE A 71 -17.51 12.66 7.41
CA ILE A 71 -18.49 11.62 7.72
C ILE A 71 -18.04 10.94 9.00
N SER A 72 -18.79 11.17 10.09
CA SER A 72 -18.54 10.48 11.36
C SER A 72 -19.02 9.04 11.29
N ILE A 73 -18.10 8.11 11.51
CA ILE A 73 -18.39 6.68 11.55
C ILE A 73 -17.88 6.17 12.89
N ILE A 74 -18.81 5.82 13.78
CA ILE A 74 -18.48 5.46 15.16
C ILE A 74 -17.70 6.60 15.82
N ASP A 75 -18.28 7.81 15.78
CA ASP A 75 -17.77 9.04 16.40
C ASP A 75 -16.49 9.66 15.81
N ASP A 76 -15.77 8.95 14.93
CA ASP A 76 -14.55 9.47 14.29
C ASP A 76 -14.85 10.07 12.90
N PRO A 77 -14.53 11.35 12.64
CA PRO A 77 -14.69 11.95 11.33
C PRO A 77 -13.69 11.46 10.28
N TYR A 78 -14.20 11.07 9.12
CA TYR A 78 -13.43 10.71 7.93
C TYR A 78 -13.58 11.76 6.84
N THR A 79 -12.48 12.11 6.17
CA THR A 79 -12.48 13.01 5.01
C THR A 79 -11.68 12.39 3.87
N ARG A 80 -12.33 12.18 2.73
CA ARG A 80 -11.73 11.61 1.51
C ARG A 80 -11.47 12.71 0.48
N THR A 81 -10.28 12.72 -0.11
CA THR A 81 -9.94 13.70 -1.14
C THR A 81 -10.48 13.31 -2.52
N ASN A 82 -10.37 14.24 -3.48
CA ASN A 82 -10.60 13.98 -4.90
C ASN A 82 -9.32 13.56 -5.65
N ASN A 83 -8.18 13.52 -4.96
CA ASN A 83 -6.87 13.39 -5.60
C ASN A 83 -6.59 11.96 -6.07
N CYS A 84 -7.20 10.96 -5.42
CA CYS A 84 -6.94 9.55 -5.66
C CYS A 84 -8.09 8.88 -6.45
N PRO A 85 -7.91 8.59 -7.75
CA PRO A 85 -8.97 8.03 -8.58
C PRO A 85 -9.21 6.53 -8.29
N PRO A 86 -10.48 6.06 -8.27
CA PRO A 86 -10.82 4.65 -8.15
C PRO A 86 -10.44 3.84 -9.42
N PRO A 87 -10.39 2.50 -9.36
CA PRO A 87 -10.76 1.64 -8.23
C PRO A 87 -9.65 1.51 -7.17
N LEU A 88 -10.05 1.51 -5.90
CA LEU A 88 -9.17 1.23 -4.75
C LEU A 88 -9.46 -0.17 -4.23
N LEU A 89 -8.41 -0.96 -4.02
CA LEU A 89 -8.54 -2.32 -3.50
C LEU A 89 -8.54 -2.33 -1.97
N PRO A 90 -9.32 -3.18 -1.29
CA PRO A 90 -9.31 -3.23 0.18
C PRO A 90 -7.91 -3.46 0.75
N ALA A 91 -7.57 -2.73 1.81
CA ALA A 91 -6.34 -2.93 2.57
C ALA A 91 -6.38 -4.26 3.34
N VAL A 92 -5.22 -4.87 3.51
CA VAL A 92 -5.00 -6.09 4.31
C VAL A 92 -3.74 -5.96 5.17
N GLU A 93 -3.74 -6.65 6.31
CA GLU A 93 -2.62 -6.65 7.26
C GLU A 93 -1.38 -7.44 6.75
N LEU A 94 -1.55 -8.27 5.72
CA LEU A 94 -0.51 -9.20 5.28
C LEU A 94 0.74 -8.47 4.79
N GLY A 95 1.85 -8.67 5.52
CA GLY A 95 3.13 -8.05 5.22
C GLY A 95 3.16 -6.57 5.56
N SER A 96 2.39 -6.14 6.57
CA SER A 96 2.44 -4.78 7.09
C SER A 96 3.76 -4.49 7.81
N PHE A 97 4.21 -3.26 7.68
CA PHE A 97 5.37 -2.71 8.40
C PHE A 97 4.86 -1.62 9.32
N LYS A 98 5.32 -1.59 10.57
CA LYS A 98 5.03 -0.54 11.55
C LYS A 98 6.34 -0.05 12.14
N ASP A 99 6.52 1.26 12.13
CA ASP A 99 7.64 1.95 12.78
C ASP A 99 7.09 2.93 13.81
N GLU A 100 7.47 2.74 15.07
CA GLU A 100 7.04 3.50 16.25
C GLU A 100 8.19 4.37 16.78
N THR A 101 8.98 4.98 15.89
CA THR A 101 10.12 5.79 16.32
C THR A 101 9.66 7.07 17.03
N ASP A 102 9.82 7.11 18.36
CA ASP A 102 9.54 8.25 19.26
C ASP A 102 10.56 9.41 19.14
N ASP A 103 11.18 9.59 17.97
CA ASP A 103 12.30 10.52 17.81
C ASP A 103 11.81 11.94 17.52
N ASN A 104 11.58 12.70 18.60
CA ASN A 104 11.23 14.13 18.63
C ASN A 104 12.28 15.07 17.97
N ASP A 105 13.34 14.55 17.36
CA ASP A 105 14.52 15.31 16.89
C ASP A 105 14.52 15.62 15.39
N GLY A 106 13.35 15.61 14.78
CA GLY A 106 13.17 16.02 13.41
C GLY A 106 13.29 14.87 12.41
N PHE A 107 12.36 13.93 12.55
CA PHE A 107 12.23 12.74 11.74
C PHE A 107 12.02 13.04 10.24
N SER A 108 13.04 12.78 9.43
CA SER A 108 12.95 12.66 7.97
C SER A 108 13.55 11.31 7.63
N THR A 109 12.71 10.26 7.59
CA THR A 109 13.17 8.91 7.28
C THR A 109 12.84 8.56 5.83
N SER A 110 13.71 7.81 5.16
CA SER A 110 13.39 7.23 3.87
C SER A 110 12.65 5.90 4.07
N ILE A 111 11.40 5.81 3.66
CA ILE A 111 10.63 4.56 3.73
C ILE A 111 10.45 3.97 2.33
N ASP A 112 10.95 2.76 2.13
CA ASP A 112 10.70 1.98 0.93
C ASP A 112 9.26 1.45 0.92
N VAL A 113 8.44 1.98 0.01
CA VAL A 113 7.03 1.58 -0.17
C VAL A 113 6.85 0.51 -1.24
N THR A 114 7.92 -0.09 -1.75
CA THR A 114 7.86 -1.08 -2.83
C THR A 114 7.00 -2.29 -2.44
N GLY A 115 5.98 -2.56 -3.25
CA GLY A 115 5.05 -3.68 -3.02
C GLY A 115 3.98 -3.40 -1.97
N TYR A 116 3.86 -2.16 -1.46
CA TYR A 116 2.76 -1.71 -0.63
C TYR A 116 1.71 -0.96 -1.45
N THR A 117 0.50 -0.87 -0.89
CA THR A 117 -0.63 -0.18 -1.52
C THR A 117 -0.99 1.09 -0.78
N TYR A 118 -0.90 1.07 0.54
CA TYR A 118 -1.25 2.19 1.39
C TYR A 118 -0.11 2.54 2.34
N VAL A 119 0.09 3.83 2.56
CA VAL A 119 0.87 4.36 3.67
C VAL A 119 -0.11 5.04 4.61
N TYR A 120 -0.01 4.70 5.90
CA TYR A 120 -0.78 5.26 6.99
C TYR A 120 0.21 5.96 7.92
N ALA A 121 0.03 7.26 8.17
CA ALA A 121 0.86 7.98 9.14
C ALA A 121 -0.03 8.67 10.16
N LYS A 122 0.28 8.46 11.44
CA LYS A 122 -0.47 9.04 12.55
C LYS A 122 0.26 10.26 13.11
N TYR A 123 -0.49 11.33 13.38
CA TYR A 123 -0.02 12.58 13.98
C TYR A 123 -0.98 12.97 15.09
N GLY A 124 -0.64 12.64 16.34
CA GLY A 124 -1.51 12.93 17.49
C GLY A 124 -2.91 12.31 17.33
N GLN A 125 -3.93 13.14 17.11
CA GLN A 125 -5.34 12.73 16.96
C GLN A 125 -5.78 12.54 15.52
N ASP A 126 -4.91 12.80 14.54
CA ASP A 126 -5.22 12.63 13.13
C ASP A 126 -4.38 11.50 12.55
N ALA A 127 -4.94 10.79 11.58
CA ALA A 127 -4.20 9.93 10.68
C ALA A 127 -4.42 10.37 9.24
N TYR A 128 -3.39 10.17 8.44
CA TYR A 128 -3.36 10.51 7.03
C TYR A 128 -3.02 9.25 6.24
N VAL A 129 -3.73 9.06 5.13
CA VAL A 129 -3.57 7.88 4.29
C VAL A 129 -3.18 8.31 2.89
N TRP A 130 -2.22 7.60 2.31
CA TRP A 130 -1.80 7.75 0.91
C TRP A 130 -1.91 6.42 0.17
N TYR A 131 -2.28 6.49 -1.11
CA TYR A 131 -2.35 5.36 -2.03
C TYR A 131 -1.10 5.32 -2.90
N VAL A 132 -0.25 4.33 -2.67
CA VAL A 132 1.10 4.21 -3.27
C VAL A 132 1.22 3.09 -4.31
N ALA A 133 0.20 2.24 -4.49
CA ALA A 133 0.26 1.13 -5.45
C ALA A 133 0.44 1.54 -6.93
N GLY A 134 0.19 2.80 -7.27
CA GLY A 134 0.35 3.33 -8.63
C GLY A 134 1.72 3.94 -8.93
N ILE A 135 2.66 3.91 -7.97
CA ILE A 135 4.01 4.43 -8.19
C ILE A 135 4.79 3.39 -9.02
N PRO A 136 5.36 3.76 -10.17
CA PRO A 136 6.12 2.83 -11.00
C PRO A 136 7.23 2.15 -10.20
N VAL A 137 7.30 0.82 -10.26
CA VAL A 137 8.27 -0.02 -9.53
C VAL A 137 9.65 -0.07 -10.19
N ASP A 138 9.90 0.77 -11.19
CA ASP A 138 11.17 0.80 -11.93
C ASP A 138 12.30 1.48 -11.13
N TYR A 139 12.04 1.87 -9.88
CA TYR A 139 12.99 2.55 -9.00
C TYR A 139 13.45 1.61 -7.87
N ASP A 140 14.77 1.58 -7.63
CA ASP A 140 15.41 0.71 -6.64
C ASP A 140 15.10 1.12 -5.18
N SER A 141 14.67 2.37 -4.96
CA SER A 141 14.21 2.82 -3.65
C SER A 141 13.34 4.05 -3.79
N PHE A 142 12.27 4.08 -3.00
CA PHE A 142 11.43 5.25 -2.86
C PHE A 142 11.74 5.93 -1.53
N VAL A 143 12.07 7.23 -1.56
CA VAL A 143 12.39 8.00 -0.34
C VAL A 143 11.20 8.89 -0.02
N PHE A 144 10.59 8.66 1.15
CA PHE A 144 9.40 9.37 1.59
C PHE A 144 9.70 10.42 2.67
N ASN A 145 9.56 11.71 2.36
CA ASN A 145 9.66 12.75 3.40
C ASN A 145 8.32 12.97 4.09
N VAL A 146 8.20 12.44 5.30
CA VAL A 146 7.06 12.68 6.19
C VAL A 146 7.23 14.08 6.79
N SER A 147 6.31 15.01 6.50
CA SER A 147 6.39 16.36 7.10
C SER A 147 6.09 16.25 8.59
N GLN A 148 7.07 16.58 9.43
CA GLN A 148 7.04 16.39 10.89
C GLN A 148 5.96 17.14 11.63
N ASN A 149 5.32 18.12 10.97
CA ASN A 149 4.36 18.97 11.62
C ASN A 149 3.15 19.17 10.72
N ILE A 150 2.23 18.22 10.81
CA ILE A 150 0.87 18.44 10.34
C ILE A 150 0.06 18.88 11.56
N ASN A 151 -0.54 20.07 11.49
CA ASN A 151 -1.36 20.62 12.57
C ASN A 151 -0.67 20.64 13.96
N ASN A 152 0.62 20.98 14.05
CA ASN A 152 1.35 21.03 15.31
C ASN A 152 1.47 19.69 16.06
N SER A 153 1.27 18.57 15.38
CA SER A 153 1.43 17.22 15.94
C SER A 153 2.59 16.48 15.28
N ASP A 154 3.40 15.82 16.09
CA ASP A 154 4.51 14.99 15.64
C ASP A 154 4.00 13.63 15.15
N VAL A 155 4.78 12.99 14.27
CA VAL A 155 4.51 11.64 13.79
C VAL A 155 4.59 10.68 14.97
N SER A 156 3.49 10.00 15.27
CA SER A 156 3.45 8.99 16.33
C SER A 156 3.91 7.62 15.81
N HIS A 157 3.45 7.25 14.61
CA HIS A 157 3.92 6.04 13.93
C HIS A 157 3.55 6.06 12.46
N ILE A 158 4.26 5.26 11.68
CA ILE A 158 3.96 5.02 10.27
C ILE A 158 3.72 3.54 10.07
N SER A 159 2.71 3.22 9.28
CA SER A 159 2.37 1.85 8.90
C SER A 159 2.11 1.73 7.41
N MET A 160 2.46 0.59 6.84
CA MET A 160 2.27 0.31 5.42
C MET A 160 1.44 -0.94 5.23
N TYR A 161 0.49 -0.90 4.28
CA TYR A 161 -0.46 -1.97 4.05
C TYR A 161 -0.51 -2.36 2.58
N LYS A 162 -0.74 -3.65 2.34
CA LYS A 162 -0.98 -4.19 0.99
C LYS A 162 -2.47 -4.17 0.69
N SER A 163 -2.83 -4.30 -0.58
CA SER A 163 -4.19 -4.60 -0.97
C SER A 163 -4.43 -6.10 -1.03
N ALA A 164 -5.68 -6.50 -0.80
CA ALA A 164 -6.16 -7.80 -1.24
C ALA A 164 -6.05 -7.83 -2.77
N SER A 165 -4.99 -8.47 -3.28
CA SER A 165 -4.93 -8.82 -4.70
C SER A 165 -6.21 -9.59 -5.02
N PRO A 166 -6.98 -9.21 -6.05
CA PRO A 166 -8.13 -9.99 -6.48
C PRO A 166 -7.64 -11.41 -6.69
N VAL A 167 -8.03 -12.32 -5.79
CA VAL A 167 -7.73 -13.74 -5.97
C VAL A 167 -8.39 -14.08 -7.30
N PRO A 168 -7.62 -14.52 -8.33
CA PRO A 168 -8.18 -14.82 -9.63
C PRO A 168 -9.40 -15.69 -9.39
N GLU A 169 -10.58 -15.17 -9.77
CA GLU A 169 -11.83 -15.83 -9.43
C GLU A 169 -11.74 -17.28 -9.88
N PRO A 170 -12.00 -18.21 -8.96
CA PRO A 170 -11.07 -19.28 -8.73
C PRO A 170 -11.11 -20.23 -9.91
N ALA A 171 -9.94 -20.51 -10.50
CA ALA A 171 -9.77 -21.76 -11.23
C ALA A 171 -10.28 -22.94 -10.38
N THR A 172 -10.30 -22.80 -9.06
CA THR A 172 -10.95 -23.66 -8.08
C THR A 172 -12.47 -23.79 -8.24
N MET A 173 -13.23 -22.76 -8.63
CA MET A 173 -14.68 -22.87 -8.92
C MET A 173 -14.90 -23.64 -10.22
N LEU A 174 -14.07 -23.39 -11.23
CA LEU A 174 -14.11 -24.15 -12.48
C LEU A 174 -13.65 -25.60 -12.27
N LEU A 175 -12.60 -25.82 -11.47
CA LEU A 175 -12.08 -27.14 -11.10
C LEU A 175 -13.08 -27.92 -10.24
N LEU A 176 -13.73 -27.26 -9.28
CA LEU A 176 -14.80 -27.85 -8.47
C LEU A 176 -16.01 -28.20 -9.35
N GLY A 177 -16.43 -27.27 -10.20
CA GLY A 177 -17.54 -27.48 -11.14
C GLY A 177 -17.26 -28.63 -12.12
N SER A 178 -16.08 -28.66 -12.73
CA SER A 178 -15.65 -29.72 -13.65
C SER A 178 -15.43 -31.06 -12.95
N GLY A 179 -14.91 -31.06 -11.72
CA GLY A 179 -14.79 -32.25 -10.88
C GLY A 179 -16.14 -32.89 -10.55
N LEU A 180 -17.14 -32.08 -10.19
CA LEU A 180 -18.52 -32.53 -9.95
C LEU A 180 -19.18 -33.04 -11.23
N LEU A 181 -19.00 -32.34 -12.36
CA LEU A 181 -19.51 -32.78 -13.66
C LEU A 181 -18.93 -34.14 -14.07
N GLY A 182 -17.63 -34.33 -13.84
CA GLY A 182 -16.92 -35.59 -14.08
C GLY A 182 -17.46 -36.74 -13.24
N LEU A 183 -17.68 -36.52 -11.94
CA LEU A 183 -18.26 -37.51 -11.03
C LEU A 183 -19.70 -37.89 -11.42
N ALA A 184 -20.54 -36.90 -11.76
CA ALA A 184 -21.91 -37.15 -12.21
C ALA A 184 -21.95 -37.93 -13.54
N GLY A 185 -21.06 -37.60 -14.48
CA GLY A 185 -20.89 -38.33 -15.73
C GLY A 185 -20.43 -39.78 -15.51
N PHE A 186 -19.48 -40.00 -14.61
CA PHE A 186 -18.97 -41.33 -14.28
C PHE A 186 -20.02 -42.19 -13.55
N GLY A 187 -20.76 -41.60 -12.60
CA GLY A 187 -21.83 -42.28 -11.86
C GLY A 187 -22.92 -42.84 -12.78
N ARG A 188 -23.38 -42.06 -13.78
CA ARG A 188 -24.43 -42.49 -14.73
C ARG A 188 -24.05 -43.71 -15.57
N LYS A 189 -22.76 -43.94 -15.85
CA LYS A 189 -22.32 -45.12 -16.60
C LYS A 189 -22.42 -46.42 -15.79
N LYS A 190 -22.29 -46.34 -14.46
CA LYS A 190 -22.25 -47.53 -13.59
C LYS A 190 -23.64 -48.07 -13.22
N PHE A 191 -24.66 -47.21 -13.19
CA PHE A 191 -26.04 -47.58 -12.85
C PHE A 191 -26.92 -48.04 -14.02
N LYS A 192 -26.39 -48.05 -15.26
CA LYS A 192 -27.11 -48.53 -16.46
C LYS A 192 -26.78 -49.98 -16.84
N LYS A 193 -26.21 -50.76 -15.93
CA LYS A 193 -26.12 -52.23 -16.02
C LYS A 193 -27.09 -52.85 -15.04
#